data_AF-A0A0Q9IDH6-F1
#
_entry.id   AF-A0A0Q9IDH6-F1
#
_cell.length_a   1.000
_cell.length_b   1.000
_cell.length_c   1.000
_cell.angle_alpha   90.00
_cell.angle_beta   90.00
_cell.angle_gamma   90.00
#
_symmetry.space_group_name_H-M   'P 1'
#
loop_
_entity.id
_entity.type
_entity.pdbx_description
1 polymer ?
#
loop_
_entity_poly.entity_id
_entity_poly.type
_entity_poly.pdbx_seq_one_letter_code
_entity_poly.pdbx_strand_id
1 'polypeptide(L)'
;MPRAERAKARQDCLAEHVALSGDDLRVAMRDCIQAKFPGVQLYARDGLTRDGKPTAAAARTACKQEADGQGLSGTGRTAALVSCFNAKRPDLAQRAECRKEARGKGLDGADLRKAVDSCAREARS
;
A
#
# COMPACT_ATOMS: atom_id res chain seq x y z
N MET A 1 -10.03 12.57 10.26
CA MET A 1 -9.15 13.71 10.57
C MET A 1 -9.19 14.73 9.42
N PRO A 2 -9.65 15.96 9.71
CA PRO A 2 -9.73 17.08 8.77
C PRO A 2 -8.39 17.40 8.07
N ARG A 3 -8.47 17.82 6.80
CA ARG A 3 -7.28 18.18 6.01
C ARG A 3 -6.51 19.36 6.61
N ALA A 4 -7.22 20.32 7.19
CA ALA A 4 -6.63 21.51 7.82
C ALA A 4 -5.75 21.16 9.02
N GLU A 5 -6.21 20.28 9.91
CA GLU A 5 -5.43 19.82 11.06
C GLU A 5 -4.13 19.12 10.63
N ARG A 6 -4.19 18.30 9.57
CA ARG A 6 -3.00 17.65 9.01
C ARG A 6 -2.00 18.66 8.43
N ALA A 7 -2.50 19.71 7.81
CA ALA A 7 -1.67 20.74 7.19
C ALA A 7 -0.94 21.55 8.26
N LYS A 8 -1.64 21.93 9.33
CA LYS A 8 -1.03 22.60 10.49
C LYS A 8 0.04 21.72 11.15
N ALA A 9 -0.28 20.46 11.44
CA ALA A 9 0.69 19.52 12.03
C ALA A 9 1.95 19.34 11.16
N ARG A 10 1.82 19.40 9.82
CA ARG A 10 2.97 19.38 8.90
C ARG A 10 3.84 20.63 9.03
N GLN A 11 3.25 21.80 9.17
CA GLN A 11 3.98 23.05 9.36
C GLN A 11 4.72 23.03 10.70
N ASP A 12 4.04 22.62 11.77
CA ASP A 12 4.63 22.51 13.11
C ASP A 12 5.83 21.53 13.10
N CYS A 13 5.65 20.32 12.57
CA CYS A 13 6.72 19.33 12.48
C CYS A 13 7.89 19.78 11.60
N LEU A 14 7.63 20.55 10.54
CA LEU A 14 8.70 21.08 9.70
C LEU A 14 9.51 22.14 10.45
N ALA A 15 8.84 23.00 11.21
CA ALA A 15 9.51 24.00 12.05
C ALA A 15 10.39 23.33 13.12
N GLU A 16 9.91 22.23 13.72
CA GLU A 16 10.65 21.42 14.70
C GLU A 16 11.89 20.70 14.10
N HIS A 17 11.90 20.47 12.78
CA HIS A 17 12.94 19.69 12.08
C HIS A 17 13.66 20.46 10.97
N VAL A 18 13.66 21.80 11.02
CA VAL A 18 14.22 22.68 9.97
C VAL A 18 15.71 22.42 9.66
N ALA A 19 16.45 21.86 10.62
CA ALA A 19 17.86 21.52 10.44
C ALA A 19 18.10 20.20 9.70
N LEU A 20 17.09 19.36 9.51
CA LEU A 20 17.20 18.08 8.81
C LEU A 20 16.93 18.26 7.32
N SER A 21 17.50 17.37 6.51
CA SER A 21 17.23 17.31 5.07
C SER A 21 17.16 15.86 4.56
N GLY A 22 16.77 15.68 3.30
CA GLY A 22 16.75 14.37 2.65
C GLY A 22 15.92 13.32 3.38
N ASP A 23 16.54 12.17 3.62
CA ASP A 23 15.88 11.01 4.24
C ASP A 23 15.65 11.21 5.74
N ASP A 24 16.56 11.88 6.44
CA ASP A 24 16.46 12.17 7.86
C ASP A 24 15.25 13.06 8.16
N LEU A 25 15.06 14.12 7.36
CA LEU A 25 13.86 14.96 7.45
C LEU A 25 12.60 14.15 7.19
N ARG A 26 12.63 13.22 6.24
CA ARG A 26 11.45 12.42 5.89
C ARG A 26 11.03 11.49 7.03
N VAL A 27 12.01 10.86 7.70
CA VAL A 27 11.76 10.00 8.86
C VAL A 27 11.24 10.84 10.03
N ALA A 28 11.92 11.92 10.38
CA ALA A 28 11.54 12.81 11.48
C ALA A 28 10.13 13.39 11.28
N MET A 29 9.82 13.89 10.08
CA MET A 29 8.49 14.37 9.72
C MET A 29 7.41 13.29 9.88
N ARG A 30 7.69 12.05 9.48
CA ARG A 30 6.75 10.94 9.60
C ARG A 30 6.46 10.63 11.07
N ASP A 31 7.49 10.57 11.89
CA ASP A 31 7.37 10.24 13.31
C ASP A 31 6.68 11.37 14.09
N CYS A 32 7.06 12.62 13.86
CA CYS A 32 6.41 13.78 14.46
C CYS A 32 4.91 13.84 14.11
N ILE A 33 4.55 13.69 12.83
CA ILE A 33 3.15 13.73 12.41
C ILE A 33 2.37 12.54 13.01
N GLN A 34 2.95 11.34 13.07
CA GLN A 34 2.29 10.19 13.69
C GLN A 34 2.08 10.38 15.19
N ALA A 35 3.03 11.00 15.90
CA ALA A 35 2.93 11.31 17.33
C ALA A 35 1.81 12.31 17.64
N LYS A 36 1.56 13.28 16.75
CA LYS A 36 0.44 14.23 16.90
C LYS A 36 -0.95 13.59 16.66
N PHE A 37 -1.01 12.38 16.07
CA PHE A 37 -2.25 11.65 15.80
C PHE A 37 -2.14 10.15 16.14
N PRO A 38 -1.99 9.78 17.44
CA PRO A 38 -1.71 8.40 17.84
C PRO A 38 -2.83 7.40 17.49
N GLY A 39 -4.08 7.87 17.38
CA GLY A 39 -5.23 7.03 16.99
C GLY A 39 -5.44 6.85 15.48
N VAL A 40 -4.56 7.40 14.63
CA VAL A 40 -4.71 7.33 13.17
C VAL A 40 -3.40 6.93 12.51
N GLN A 41 -3.39 5.80 11.82
CA GLN A 41 -2.23 5.35 11.05
C GLN A 41 -2.05 6.20 9.78
N LEU A 42 -1.25 7.27 9.80
CA LEU A 42 -1.21 8.21 8.67
C LEU A 42 -0.34 7.75 7.50
N TYR A 43 0.67 6.95 7.81
CA TYR A 43 1.66 6.43 6.88
C TYR A 43 1.70 4.91 6.97
N ALA A 44 2.25 4.24 5.96
CA ALA A 44 2.56 2.84 6.14
C ALA A 44 3.66 2.69 7.21
N ARG A 45 3.42 1.86 8.22
CA ARG A 45 4.35 1.58 9.33
C ARG A 45 4.17 0.13 9.76
N ASP A 46 5.26 -0.49 10.21
CA ASP A 46 5.24 -1.87 10.72
C ASP A 46 4.60 -2.88 9.77
N GLY A 47 4.80 -2.65 8.47
CA GLY A 47 4.25 -3.49 7.42
C GLY A 47 2.75 -3.29 7.14
N LEU A 48 2.07 -2.35 7.78
CA LEU A 48 0.65 -2.02 7.53
C LEU A 48 0.50 -0.72 6.73
N THR A 49 -0.57 -0.64 5.93
CA THR A 49 -1.02 0.56 5.24
C THR A 49 -1.89 1.42 6.16
N ARG A 50 -2.22 2.64 5.73
CA ARG A 50 -3.08 3.55 6.49
C ARG A 50 -4.46 2.95 6.83
N ASP A 51 -5.01 2.12 5.96
CA ASP A 51 -6.27 1.41 6.15
C ASP A 51 -6.14 0.10 6.94
N GLY A 52 -4.99 -0.12 7.62
CA GLY A 52 -4.76 -1.26 8.50
C GLY A 52 -4.46 -2.59 7.77
N LYS A 53 -4.47 -2.59 6.44
CA LYS A 53 -4.13 -3.77 5.63
C LYS A 53 -2.62 -3.98 5.59
N PRO A 54 -2.11 -5.20 5.41
CA PRO A 54 -0.68 -5.40 5.17
C PRO A 54 -0.25 -4.68 3.89
N THR A 55 0.92 -4.05 3.90
CA THR A 55 1.58 -3.57 2.68
C THR A 55 1.83 -4.73 1.72
N ALA A 56 1.98 -4.45 0.42
CA ALA A 56 2.26 -5.50 -0.55
C ALA A 56 3.57 -6.25 -0.22
N ALA A 57 4.57 -5.55 0.33
CA ALA A 57 5.80 -6.17 0.79
C ALA A 57 5.55 -7.10 1.99
N ALA A 58 4.89 -6.62 3.04
CA ALA A 58 4.57 -7.44 4.21
C ALA A 58 3.70 -8.66 3.86
N ALA A 59 2.69 -8.49 3.02
CA ALA A 59 1.85 -9.59 2.54
C ALA A 59 2.67 -10.64 1.78
N ARG A 60 3.59 -10.24 0.89
CA ARG A 60 4.48 -11.18 0.19
C ARG A 60 5.40 -11.91 1.14
N THR A 61 6.00 -11.21 2.11
CA THR A 61 6.87 -11.84 3.12
C THR A 61 6.11 -12.87 3.93
N ALA A 62 4.92 -12.54 4.43
CA ALA A 62 4.07 -13.47 5.16
C ALA A 62 3.69 -14.70 4.31
N CYS A 63 3.29 -14.49 3.05
CA CYS A 63 2.94 -15.60 2.16
C CYS A 63 4.14 -16.48 1.80
N LYS A 64 5.35 -15.91 1.69
CA LYS A 64 6.58 -16.68 1.52
C LYS A 64 6.84 -17.58 2.73
N GLN A 65 6.78 -17.03 3.93
CA GLN A 65 6.96 -17.79 5.17
C GLN A 65 5.95 -18.95 5.29
N GLU A 66 4.70 -18.72 4.91
CA GLU A 66 3.65 -19.75 4.90
C GLU A 66 3.98 -20.87 3.89
N ALA A 67 4.34 -20.52 2.66
CA ALA A 67 4.72 -21.49 1.64
C ALA A 67 6.01 -22.26 1.98
N ASP A 68 6.98 -21.58 2.61
CA ASP A 68 8.22 -22.18 3.12
C ASP A 68 7.94 -23.17 4.26
N GLY A 69 7.07 -22.80 5.20
CA GLY A 69 6.65 -23.69 6.30
C GLY A 69 5.90 -24.93 5.84
N GLN A 70 5.22 -24.85 4.69
CA GLN A 70 4.55 -25.98 4.04
C GLN A 70 5.47 -26.81 3.14
N GLY A 71 6.75 -26.41 2.97
CA GLY A 71 7.70 -27.12 2.11
C GLY A 71 7.32 -27.09 0.62
N LEU A 72 6.50 -26.13 0.19
CA LEU A 72 6.02 -26.09 -1.19
C LEU A 72 7.12 -25.67 -2.17
N SER A 73 7.17 -26.35 -3.32
CA SER A 73 8.09 -26.09 -4.41
C SER A 73 7.38 -26.04 -5.77
N GLY A 74 8.09 -25.57 -6.80
CA GLY A 74 7.60 -25.54 -8.19
C GLY A 74 6.28 -24.79 -8.38
N THR A 75 5.40 -25.35 -9.21
CA THR A 75 4.10 -24.76 -9.55
C THR A 75 3.16 -24.66 -8.33
N GLY A 76 3.20 -25.64 -7.43
CA GLY A 76 2.42 -25.66 -6.19
C GLY A 76 2.75 -24.48 -5.28
N ARG A 77 4.04 -24.13 -5.16
CA ARG A 77 4.48 -22.94 -4.44
C ARG A 77 3.92 -21.66 -5.06
N THR A 78 3.99 -21.52 -6.38
CA THR A 78 3.49 -20.32 -7.07
C THR A 78 1.99 -20.15 -6.87
N ALA A 79 1.21 -21.22 -6.99
CA ALA A 79 -0.24 -21.17 -6.76
C ALA A 79 -0.58 -20.78 -5.31
N ALA A 80 0.13 -21.33 -4.32
CA ALA A 80 -0.05 -20.99 -2.91
C ALA A 80 0.30 -19.52 -2.63
N LEU A 81 1.40 -19.01 -3.17
CA LEU A 81 1.81 -17.61 -3.02
C LEU A 81 0.77 -16.65 -3.61
N VAL A 82 0.24 -16.95 -4.80
CA VAL A 82 -0.80 -16.14 -5.45
C VAL A 82 -2.09 -16.17 -4.63
N SER A 83 -2.54 -17.36 -4.21
CA SER A 83 -3.74 -17.53 -3.40
C SER A 83 -3.64 -16.76 -2.07
N CYS A 84 -2.55 -16.96 -1.33
CA CYS A 84 -2.29 -16.25 -0.08
C CYS A 84 -2.26 -14.72 -0.27
N PHE A 85 -1.57 -14.24 -1.32
CA PHE A 85 -1.47 -12.81 -1.57
C PHE A 85 -2.83 -12.21 -1.92
N ASN A 86 -3.61 -12.89 -2.76
CA ASN A 86 -4.95 -12.43 -3.15
C ASN A 86 -5.92 -12.41 -1.96
N ALA A 87 -5.81 -13.37 -1.05
CA ALA A 87 -6.59 -13.39 0.19
C ALA A 87 -6.23 -12.23 1.13
N LYS A 88 -4.93 -11.91 1.28
CA LYS A 88 -4.48 -10.79 2.13
C LYS A 88 -4.69 -9.41 1.50
N ARG A 89 -4.68 -9.32 0.17
CA ARG A 89 -4.79 -8.08 -0.61
C ARG A 89 -5.74 -8.21 -1.81
N PRO A 90 -7.04 -8.44 -1.55
CA PRO A 90 -8.03 -8.55 -2.62
C PRO A 90 -8.15 -7.26 -3.45
N ASP A 91 -7.89 -6.10 -2.82
CA ASP A 91 -7.88 -4.80 -3.49
C ASP A 91 -6.77 -4.68 -4.56
N LEU A 92 -5.63 -5.34 -4.36
CA LEU A 92 -4.54 -5.37 -5.33
C LEU A 92 -4.77 -6.43 -6.40
N ALA A 93 -5.33 -7.59 -6.02
CA ALA A 93 -5.70 -8.64 -6.95
C ALA A 93 -6.71 -8.12 -7.97
N GLN A 94 -7.76 -7.44 -7.50
CA GLN A 94 -8.77 -6.83 -8.37
C GLN A 94 -8.18 -5.77 -9.31
N ARG A 95 -7.29 -4.90 -8.81
CA ARG A 95 -6.58 -3.94 -9.67
C ARG A 95 -5.71 -4.62 -10.73
N ALA A 96 -5.17 -5.80 -10.44
CA ALA A 96 -4.41 -6.58 -11.42
C ALA A 96 -5.33 -7.13 -12.52
N GLU A 97 -6.52 -7.62 -12.17
CA GLU A 97 -7.53 -8.05 -13.16
C GLU A 97 -8.02 -6.88 -14.00
N CYS A 98 -8.36 -5.73 -13.39
CA CYS A 98 -8.71 -4.51 -14.14
C CYS A 98 -7.62 -4.12 -15.16
N ARG A 99 -6.34 -4.29 -14.79
CA ARG A 99 -5.21 -4.01 -15.69
C ARG A 99 -5.12 -5.02 -16.82
N LYS A 100 -5.36 -6.30 -16.53
CA LYS A 100 -5.36 -7.38 -17.51
C LYS A 100 -6.45 -7.16 -18.55
N GLU A 101 -7.67 -6.85 -18.12
CA GLU A 101 -8.80 -6.53 -19.01
C GLU A 101 -8.52 -5.30 -19.87
N ALA A 102 -8.03 -4.21 -19.27
CA ALA A 102 -7.71 -2.99 -20.02
C ALA A 102 -6.60 -3.21 -21.06
N ARG A 103 -5.57 -4.00 -20.73
CA ARG A 103 -4.54 -4.41 -21.70
C ARG A 103 -5.10 -5.32 -22.79
N GLY A 104 -6.05 -6.21 -22.47
CA GLY A 104 -6.76 -7.01 -23.45
C GLY A 104 -7.56 -6.17 -24.46
N LYS A 105 -7.97 -4.96 -24.07
CA LYS A 105 -8.60 -3.95 -24.92
C LYS A 105 -7.59 -3.09 -25.69
N GLY A 106 -6.30 -3.39 -25.61
CA GLY A 106 -5.23 -2.64 -26.27
C GLY A 106 -4.87 -1.30 -25.62
N LEU A 107 -5.37 -1.02 -24.41
CA LEU A 107 -5.09 0.24 -23.72
C LEU A 107 -3.70 0.24 -23.08
N ASP A 108 -3.00 1.35 -23.23
CA ASP A 108 -1.68 1.60 -22.66
C ASP A 108 -1.58 3.00 -22.02
N GLY A 109 -0.39 3.32 -21.49
CA GLY A 109 -0.07 4.65 -20.96
C GLY A 109 -1.12 5.24 -20.01
N ALA A 110 -1.60 6.44 -20.35
CA ALA A 110 -2.56 7.18 -19.55
C ALA A 110 -3.97 6.55 -19.58
N ASP A 111 -4.36 5.95 -20.71
CA ASP A 111 -5.69 5.38 -20.87
C ASP A 111 -5.83 4.04 -20.14
N LEU A 112 -4.76 3.25 -20.08
CA LEU A 112 -4.66 2.10 -19.17
C LEU A 112 -4.87 2.54 -17.71
N ARG A 113 -4.27 3.66 -17.29
CA ARG A 113 -4.41 4.15 -15.92
C ARG A 113 -5.85 4.56 -15.62
N LYS A 114 -6.49 5.31 -16.53
CA LYS A 114 -7.90 5.70 -16.39
C LYS A 114 -8.82 4.48 -16.32
N ALA A 115 -8.62 3.50 -17.20
CA ALA A 115 -9.43 2.28 -17.23
C ALA A 115 -9.29 1.47 -15.93
N VAL A 116 -8.07 1.30 -15.42
CA VAL A 116 -7.83 0.62 -14.13
C VAL A 116 -8.48 1.37 -12.97
N ASP A 117 -8.41 2.70 -12.96
CA ASP A 117 -9.00 3.50 -11.89
C ASP A 117 -10.55 3.52 -11.96
N SER A 118 -11.16 3.45 -13.14
CA SER A 118 -12.62 3.29 -13.30
C SER A 118 -13.08 1.93 -12.80
N CYS A 119 -12.47 0.85 -13.28
CA CYS A 119 -12.78 -0.53 -12.88
C CYS A 119 -12.63 -0.73 -11.37
N ALA A 120 -11.58 -0.17 -10.76
CA ALA A 120 -11.36 -0.25 -9.31
C ALA A 120 -12.35 0.59 -8.48
N ARG A 121 -13.06 1.55 -9.08
CA ARG A 121 -14.13 2.32 -8.42
C ARG A 121 -15.47 1.60 -8.49
N GLU A 122 -15.83 1.07 -9.65
CA GLU A 122 -17.04 0.25 -9.86
C GLU A 122 -17.05 -0.99 -8.97
N ALA A 123 -15.88 -1.58 -8.75
CA ALA A 123 -15.66 -2.66 -7.80
C ALA A 123 -16.00 -2.35 -6.32
N ARG A 124 -16.09 -1.06 -5.94
CA ARG A 124 -16.29 -0.61 -4.56
C ARG A 124 -17.68 -0.01 -4.29
N SER A 125 -18.46 0.23 -5.34
CA SER A 125 -19.85 0.69 -5.27
C SER A 125 -20.80 -0.49 -5.09
#